data_AF-A0A6P0Y0L9-F1
#
_entry.id   AF-A0A6P0Y0L9-F1
#
_cell.length_a   1.000
_cell.length_b   1.000
_cell.length_c   1.000
_cell.angle_alpha   90.00
_cell.angle_beta   90.00
_cell.angle_gamma   90.00
#
_symmetry.space_group_name_H-M   'P 1'
#
loop_
_entity.id
_entity.type
_entity.pdbx_description
1 polymer ?
#
loop_
_entity_poly.entity_id
_entity_poly.type
_entity_poly.pdbx_seq_one_letter_code
_entity_poly.pdbx_strand_id
1 'polypeptide(L)'
;MSINCPVCGAENSDTAITCRACGCPLTNINSVGYQLPSGTLLQQGKYRIEKTLGEGGFGITYKAIDLENFTDVAIKELCPDKFLRHGINIIWPP
;
A
#
# COMPACT_ATOMS: atom_id res chain seq x y z
N MET A 1 -13.28 21.28 1.19
CA MET A 1 -13.64 20.04 0.45
C MET A 1 -13.56 18.87 1.43
N SER A 2 -13.90 17.65 1.04
CA SER A 2 -13.79 16.46 1.90
C SER A 2 -12.88 15.40 1.31
N ILE A 3 -12.32 14.57 2.20
CA ILE A 3 -11.45 13.43 1.89
C ILE A 3 -11.95 12.19 2.65
N ASN A 4 -11.92 11.03 1.99
CA ASN A 4 -12.27 9.77 2.65
C ASN A 4 -11.01 9.16 3.27
N CYS A 5 -11.06 8.70 4.53
CA CYS A 5 -9.92 7.99 5.14
C CYS A 5 -9.67 6.72 4.32
N PRO A 6 -8.43 6.54 3.81
CA PRO A 6 -8.09 5.36 3.04
C PRO A 6 -8.25 4.06 3.84
N VAL A 7 -8.18 4.12 5.18
CA VAL A 7 -8.30 2.99 6.10
C VAL A 7 -9.74 2.57 6.34
N CYS A 8 -10.55 3.44 6.94
CA CYS A 8 -11.91 3.09 7.37
C CYS A 8 -13.02 3.60 6.44
N GLY A 9 -12.70 4.41 5.42
CA GLY A 9 -13.67 5.00 4.51
C GLY A 9 -14.47 6.18 5.06
N ALA A 10 -14.27 6.56 6.33
CA ALA A 10 -14.96 7.70 6.92
C ALA A 10 -14.62 9.01 6.20
N GLU A 11 -15.61 9.89 6.04
CA GLU A 11 -15.42 11.22 5.48
C GLU A 11 -14.80 12.18 6.50
N ASN A 12 -13.81 12.96 6.06
CA ASN A 12 -13.09 13.94 6.88
C ASN A 12 -12.94 15.26 6.11
N SER A 13 -12.61 16.33 6.83
CA SER A 13 -12.20 17.60 6.21
C SER A 13 -10.94 17.39 5.35
N ASP A 14 -10.84 18.06 4.20
CA ASP A 14 -9.62 18.07 3.37
C ASP A 14 -8.39 18.63 4.09
N THR A 15 -8.59 19.38 5.16
CA THR A 15 -7.55 19.89 6.07
C THR A 15 -7.25 18.98 7.26
N ALA A 16 -7.99 17.86 7.42
CA ALA A 16 -7.76 16.95 8.53
C ALA A 16 -6.42 16.20 8.36
N ILE A 17 -5.60 16.20 9.40
CA ILE A 17 -4.32 15.45 9.42
C ILE A 17 -4.47 14.02 9.97
N THR A 18 -5.58 13.75 10.65
CA THR A 18 -5.94 12.44 11.23
C THR A 18 -7.42 12.19 11.05
N CYS A 19 -7.80 10.92 10.84
CA CYS A 19 -9.19 10.54 10.68
C CYS A 19 -9.94 10.62 12.00
N ARG A 20 -11.10 11.28 11.98
CA ARG A 20 -12.00 11.41 13.13
C ARG A 20 -12.59 10.09 13.62
N ALA A 21 -12.56 9.03 12.81
CA ALA A 21 -13.21 7.75 13.10
C ALA A 21 -12.23 6.69 13.59
N CYS A 22 -11.05 6.57 12.97
CA CYS A 22 -10.07 5.53 13.31
C CYS A 22 -8.68 6.06 13.67
N GLY A 23 -8.47 7.39 13.71
CA GLY A 23 -7.16 7.97 14.02
C GLY A 23 -6.09 7.84 12.92
N CYS A 24 -6.41 7.23 11.76
CA CYS A 24 -5.48 7.09 10.63
C CYS A 24 -4.89 8.46 10.22
N PRO A 25 -3.57 8.61 10.02
CA PRO A 25 -3.03 9.83 9.43
C PRO A 25 -3.61 10.07 8.03
N LEU A 26 -4.06 11.29 7.75
CA LEU A 26 -4.66 11.73 6.49
C LEU A 26 -3.71 12.62 5.66
N THR A 27 -2.42 12.63 5.99
CA THR A 27 -1.39 13.47 5.38
C THR A 27 -1.36 13.38 3.85
N ASN A 28 -1.04 14.53 3.23
CA ASN A 28 -0.99 14.80 1.80
C ASN A 28 -0.62 13.56 0.95
N ILE A 29 -1.57 13.16 0.11
CA ILE A 29 -1.78 11.82 -0.48
C ILE A 29 -0.71 11.46 -1.54
N ASN A 30 0.28 12.31 -1.79
CA ASN A 30 1.25 12.11 -2.86
C ASN A 30 2.31 11.03 -2.55
N SER A 31 2.37 10.50 -1.32
CA SER A 31 3.42 9.53 -0.93
C SER A 31 2.94 8.41 -0.01
N VAL A 32 1.66 8.41 0.38
CA VAL A 32 1.06 7.40 1.26
C VAL A 32 0.04 6.60 0.46
N GLY A 33 0.26 5.30 0.35
CA GLY A 33 -0.59 4.39 -0.40
C GLY A 33 -0.71 3.03 0.28
N TYR A 34 -1.47 2.12 -0.32
CA TYR A 34 -1.57 0.72 0.13
C TYR A 34 -0.52 -0.18 -0.52
N GLN A 35 -0.19 0.13 -1.76
CA GLN A 35 0.52 -0.75 -2.67
C GLN A 35 2.03 -0.47 -2.60
N LEU A 36 2.83 -1.52 -2.80
CA LEU A 36 4.27 -1.35 -2.99
C LEU A 36 4.53 -0.52 -4.26
N PRO A 37 5.43 0.49 -4.20
CA PRO A 37 5.84 1.24 -5.38
C PRO A 37 6.46 0.34 -6.45
N SER A 38 6.27 0.70 -7.72
CA SER A 38 7.03 0.11 -8.83
C SER A 38 8.53 0.29 -8.60
N GLY A 39 9.32 -0.71 -8.97
CA GLY A 39 10.76 -0.77 -8.72
C GLY A 39 11.16 -1.25 -7.33
N THR A 40 10.21 -1.50 -6.41
CA THR A 40 10.53 -2.05 -5.09
C THR A 40 11.22 -3.40 -5.22
N LEU A 41 12.35 -3.55 -4.51
CA LEU A 41 13.14 -4.77 -4.46
C LEU A 41 12.77 -5.60 -3.21
N LEU A 42 12.47 -6.88 -3.41
CA LEU A 42 12.15 -7.84 -2.36
C LEU A 42 13.22 -8.93 -2.28
N GLN A 43 13.29 -9.60 -1.13
CA GLN A 43 14.22 -10.72 -0.86
C GLN A 43 15.65 -10.43 -1.32
N GLN A 44 16.27 -9.42 -0.69
CA GLN A 44 17.63 -8.95 -1.03
C GLN A 44 17.86 -8.64 -2.52
N GLY A 45 16.82 -8.18 -3.24
CA GLY A 45 16.93 -7.79 -4.63
C GLY A 45 16.64 -8.89 -5.64
N LYS A 46 16.18 -10.07 -5.20
CA LYS A 46 15.77 -11.13 -6.12
C LYS A 46 14.56 -10.75 -6.98
N TYR A 47 13.57 -10.09 -6.39
CA TYR A 47 12.34 -9.73 -7.09
C TYR A 47 12.17 -8.22 -7.18
N ARG A 48 11.76 -7.73 -8.35
CA ARG A 48 11.41 -6.32 -8.57
C ARG A 48 9.93 -6.17 -8.89
N ILE A 49 9.19 -5.40 -8.09
CA ILE A 49 7.78 -5.07 -8.35
C ILE A 49 7.67 -4.22 -9.61
N GLU A 50 6.78 -4.59 -10.54
CA GLU A 50 6.48 -3.80 -11.74
C GLU A 50 5.19 -3.02 -11.59
N LYS A 51 4.09 -3.70 -11.21
CA LYS A 51 2.76 -3.09 -11.03
C LYS A 51 1.83 -3.95 -10.19
N THR A 52 0.78 -3.34 -9.66
CA THR A 52 -0.35 -4.05 -9.04
C THR A 52 -1.18 -4.78 -10.11
N LEU A 53 -1.53 -6.03 -9.84
CA LEU A 53 -2.46 -6.85 -10.63
C LEU A 53 -3.87 -6.86 -10.03
N GLY A 54 -3.99 -6.79 -8.71
CA GLY A 54 -5.27 -6.72 -8.03
C GLY A 54 -5.13 -6.54 -6.53
N GLU A 55 -6.17 -5.99 -5.90
CA GLU A 55 -6.27 -5.74 -4.47
C GLU A 55 -7.63 -6.24 -3.98
N GLY A 56 -7.63 -6.97 -2.87
CA GLY A 56 -8.86 -7.52 -2.27
C GLY A 56 -8.70 -7.74 -0.77
N GLY A 57 -9.74 -8.30 -0.13
CA GLY A 57 -9.87 -8.31 1.34
C GLY A 57 -8.76 -8.98 2.14
N PHE A 58 -7.88 -9.78 1.52
CA PHE A 58 -6.78 -10.46 2.23
C PHE A 58 -5.40 -10.13 1.66
N GLY A 59 -5.29 -9.20 0.71
CA GLY A 59 -3.99 -8.90 0.15
C GLY A 59 -3.97 -8.20 -1.19
N ILE A 60 -2.75 -7.87 -1.59
CA ILE A 60 -2.42 -7.21 -2.83
C ILE A 60 -1.59 -8.17 -3.66
N THR A 61 -1.96 -8.35 -4.92
CA THR A 61 -1.22 -9.16 -5.89
C THR A 61 -0.48 -8.25 -6.84
N TYR A 62 0.82 -8.47 -6.98
CA TYR A 62 1.71 -7.69 -7.83
C TYR A 62 2.29 -8.56 -8.95
N LYS A 63 2.51 -7.94 -10.10
CA LYS A 63 3.44 -8.45 -11.11
C LYS A 63 4.84 -8.04 -10.70
N ALA A 64 5.77 -8.97 -10.72
CA ALA A 64 7.19 -8.73 -10.47
C ALA A 64 8.06 -9.48 -11.48
N ILE A 65 9.32 -9.11 -11.56
CA ILE A 65 10.35 -9.85 -12.30
C ILE A 65 11.25 -10.55 -11.28
N ASP A 66 11.44 -11.86 -11.44
CA ASP A 66 12.55 -12.59 -10.83
C ASP A 66 13.83 -12.22 -11.59
N LEU A 67 14.72 -11.47 -10.95
CA LEU A 67 15.95 -10.95 -11.55
C LEU A 67 17.05 -12.01 -11.68
N GLU A 68 16.93 -13.16 -11.01
CA GLU A 68 17.86 -14.27 -11.20
C GLU A 68 17.51 -15.06 -12.48
N ASN A 69 16.22 -15.29 -12.69
CA ASN A 69 15.73 -16.13 -13.78
C ASN A 69 15.20 -15.33 -14.99
N PHE A 70 15.10 -14.01 -14.87
CA PHE A 70 14.51 -13.08 -15.86
C PHE A 70 13.09 -13.47 -16.27
N THR A 71 12.26 -13.88 -15.31
CA THR A 71 10.88 -14.33 -15.55
C THR A 71 9.87 -13.47 -14.83
N ASP A 72 8.69 -13.33 -15.43
CA ASP A 72 7.53 -12.71 -14.80
C ASP A 72 6.96 -13.63 -13.72
N VAL A 73 6.74 -13.08 -12.52
CA VAL A 73 6.14 -13.78 -11.39
C VAL A 73 5.01 -12.96 -10.78
N ALA A 74 4.08 -13.64 -10.11
CA ALA A 74 3.07 -13.02 -9.27
C ALA A 74 3.52 -13.11 -7.80
N ILE A 75 3.55 -11.97 -7.11
CA ILE A 75 3.80 -11.90 -5.66
C ILE A 75 2.52 -11.45 -4.98
N LYS A 76 2.07 -12.19 -3.98
CA LYS A 76 0.91 -11.83 -3.17
C LYS A 76 1.36 -11.42 -1.77
N GLU A 77 1.14 -10.16 -1.45
CA GLU A 77 1.33 -9.64 -0.10
C GLU A 77 0.08 -9.95 0.73
N LEU A 78 0.27 -10.57 1.88
CA LEU A 78 -0.80 -10.90 2.82
C LEU A 78 -1.11 -9.68 3.68
N CYS A 79 -2.31 -9.13 3.54
CA CYS A 79 -2.79 -7.96 4.27
C CYS A 79 -4.12 -8.30 4.96
N PRO A 80 -4.11 -9.03 6.08
CA PRO A 80 -5.33 -9.46 6.76
C PRO A 80 -6.05 -8.26 7.42
N ASP A 81 -5.27 -7.31 7.92
CA ASP A 81 -5.75 -6.02 8.43
C ASP A 81 -5.36 -4.90 7.44
N LYS A 82 -6.23 -3.90 7.28
CA LYS A 82 -5.89 -2.74 6.45
C LYS A 82 -4.80 -1.91 7.12
N PHE A 83 -3.69 -1.69 6.43
CA PHE A 83 -2.58 -0.85 6.88
C PHE A 83 -2.24 0.22 5.85
N LEU A 84 -1.63 1.31 6.27
CA LEU A 84 -1.06 2.29 5.34
C LEU A 84 0.40 1.98 5.07
N ARG A 85 0.91 2.42 3.92
CA ARG A 85 2.33 2.34 3.59
C ARG A 85 2.89 3.71 3.26
N HIS A 86 4.10 3.97 3.74
CA HIS A 86 4.94 5.07 3.27
C HIS A 86 6.22 4.50 2.68
N GLY A 87 6.33 4.52 1.35
CA GLY A 87 7.42 3.86 0.63
C GLY A 87 7.33 2.34 0.77
N ILE A 88 8.23 1.74 1.56
CA ILE A 88 8.21 0.31 1.91
C ILE A 88 7.73 0.04 3.34
N ASN A 89 7.63 1.08 4.18
CA ASN A 89 7.31 0.93 5.60
C ASN A 89 5.80 0.82 5.81
N ILE A 90 5.38 -0.15 6.62
CA ILE A 90 3.99 -0.31 7.03
C ILE A 90 3.71 0.58 8.24
N ILE A 91 2.60 1.32 8.16
CA ILE A 91 2.02 2.12 9.23
C ILE A 91 0.74 1.39 9.64
N TRP A 92 0.79 0.74 10.79
CA TRP A 92 -0.38 0.13 11.40
C TRP A 92 -1.29 1.22 11.99
N PRO A 93 -2.60 1.16 11.75
CA PRO A 93 -3.55 1.98 12.50
C PRO A 93 -3.46 1.64 14.00
N PRO A 94 -3.72 2.62 14.89
CA PRO A 94 -3.83 2.38 16.33
C PRO A 94 -5.01 1.46 16.68
#